data_AF-A0A8B6IWM6-F1
#
_entry.id   AF-A0A8B6IWM6-F1
#
_cell.length_a   1.000
_cell.length_b   1.000
_cell.length_c   1.000
_cell.angle_alpha   90.00
_cell.angle_beta   90.00
_cell.angle_gamma   90.00
#
_symmetry.space_group_name_H-M   'P 1'
#
loop_
_entity.id
_entity.type
_entity.pdbx_description
1 polymer ?
#
loop_
_entity_poly.entity_id
_entity_poly.type
_entity_poly.pdbx_seq_one_letter_code
_entity_poly.pdbx_strand_id
1 'polypeptide(L)'
;MKSALISPLLAGLLLLTGCAQPAAQAGGGGTIDAINHTKWAINHFSINGQSGIDSIGPFQGGGGGCCFSVPARWTPGMTVRVDWETGQGSSAGFPGFADRAKYKAWIADIDAQKRQHSQTVPLPDYNGQDVCGITVHFLPCDDVKVTTSCYTYGSPSYPIKEPVRMKEPAVCPK
;
A
#
# COMPACT_ATOMS: atom_id res chain seq x y z
N MET A 1 -58.23 -5.57 57.83
CA MET A 1 -57.94 -4.12 57.67
C MET A 1 -56.78 -3.76 58.58
N LYS A 2 -55.76 -3.07 58.02
CA LYS A 2 -54.59 -2.41 58.66
C LYS A 2 -53.53 -3.35 59.26
N SER A 3 -52.22 -3.15 59.22
CA SER A 3 -51.19 -2.48 58.39
C SER A 3 -49.89 -2.73 59.18
N ALA A 4 -48.77 -3.11 58.56
CA ALA A 4 -47.44 -2.75 59.06
C ALA A 4 -46.35 -2.98 58.01
N LEU A 5 -45.54 -1.94 57.84
CA LEU A 5 -44.46 -1.73 56.88
C LEU A 5 -43.18 -2.44 57.33
N ILE A 6 -42.43 -3.06 56.42
CA ILE A 6 -40.97 -3.19 56.54
C ILE A 6 -40.37 -3.06 55.14
N SER A 7 -39.71 -1.93 54.90
CA SER A 7 -38.77 -1.73 53.79
C SER A 7 -37.41 -2.32 54.20
N PRO A 8 -36.63 -2.87 53.27
CA PRO A 8 -35.31 -2.28 53.11
C PRO A 8 -34.87 -2.13 51.65
N LEU A 9 -34.20 -1.00 51.43
CA LEU A 9 -33.25 -0.72 50.35
C LEU A 9 -32.47 -1.97 49.92
N LEU A 10 -32.53 -2.35 48.64
CA LEU A 10 -31.44 -3.06 47.99
C LEU A 10 -30.78 -2.13 46.96
N ALA A 11 -29.58 -1.68 47.32
CA ALA A 11 -28.66 -0.98 46.44
C ALA A 11 -28.23 -1.93 45.30
N GLY A 12 -28.65 -1.64 44.08
CA GLY A 12 -28.18 -2.33 42.88
C GLY A 12 -26.81 -1.80 42.47
N LEU A 13 -25.74 -2.52 42.83
CA LEU A 13 -24.40 -2.29 42.31
C LEU A 13 -24.32 -2.88 40.90
N LEU A 14 -24.50 -2.05 39.87
CA LEU A 14 -24.25 -2.42 38.48
C LEU A 14 -22.73 -2.51 38.24
N LEU A 15 -22.18 -3.72 38.28
CA LEU A 15 -20.82 -4.00 37.83
C LEU A 15 -20.77 -3.85 36.29
N LEU A 16 -20.35 -2.68 35.83
CA LEU A 16 -19.93 -2.47 34.44
C LEU A 16 -18.61 -3.21 34.21
N THR A 17 -18.68 -4.49 33.88
CA THR A 17 -17.53 -5.19 33.28
C THR A 17 -17.36 -4.65 31.86
N GLY A 18 -16.60 -3.57 31.72
CA GLY A 18 -16.13 -3.12 30.42
C GLY A 18 -15.25 -4.22 29.82
N CYS A 19 -15.70 -4.82 28.72
CA CYS A 19 -14.83 -5.63 27.88
C CYS A 19 -13.78 -4.70 27.30
N ALA A 20 -12.64 -4.55 27.98
CA ALA A 20 -11.46 -3.99 27.36
C ALA A 20 -11.07 -4.95 26.22
N GLN A 21 -11.41 -4.59 24.98
CA GLN A 21 -10.76 -5.22 23.84
C GLN A 21 -9.25 -5.02 24.06
N PRO A 22 -8.42 -6.08 24.00
CA PRO A 22 -6.98 -5.89 24.00
C PRO A 22 -6.68 -4.90 22.88
N ALA A 23 -6.17 -3.73 23.25
CA ALA A 23 -5.63 -2.81 22.27
C ALA A 23 -4.57 -3.63 21.51
N ALA A 24 -4.84 -3.92 20.24
CA ALA A 24 -3.80 -4.45 19.37
C ALA A 24 -2.67 -3.42 19.44
N GLN A 25 -1.56 -3.80 20.09
CA GLN A 25 -0.36 -2.97 20.06
C GLN A 25 0.01 -2.85 18.58
N ALA A 26 -0.19 -1.66 18.03
CA ALA A 26 0.18 -1.36 16.66
C ALA A 26 1.68 -1.60 16.53
N GLY A 27 2.09 -2.49 15.63
CA GLY A 27 3.48 -2.90 15.44
C GLY A 27 4.33 -1.92 14.67
N GLY A 28 4.05 -0.63 14.83
CA GLY A 28 4.58 0.41 13.97
C GLY A 28 3.73 0.61 12.71
N GLY A 29 3.89 1.78 12.13
CA GLY A 29 3.15 2.24 10.98
C GLY A 29 3.82 3.48 10.39
N GLY A 30 3.56 3.74 9.12
CA GLY A 30 4.26 4.80 8.40
C GLY A 30 3.68 5.07 7.03
N THR A 31 4.50 5.63 6.16
CA THR A 31 4.11 5.97 4.80
C THR A 31 3.99 4.74 3.92
N ILE A 32 3.16 4.86 2.89
CA ILE A 32 3.09 3.97 1.75
C ILE A 32 3.90 4.64 0.65
N ASP A 33 5.06 4.06 0.37
CA ASP A 33 6.00 4.54 -0.63
C ASP A 33 6.16 3.52 -1.75
N ALA A 34 6.77 3.96 -2.85
CA ALA A 34 7.02 3.10 -3.99
C ALA A 34 8.30 3.45 -4.73
N ILE A 35 8.89 2.43 -5.33
CA ILE A 35 10.01 2.53 -6.27
C ILE A 35 9.63 1.75 -7.52
N ASN A 36 9.58 2.45 -8.65
CA ASN A 36 9.22 1.88 -9.92
C ASN A 36 10.48 1.53 -10.71
N HIS A 37 10.74 0.24 -10.92
CA HIS A 37 11.88 -0.25 -11.68
C HIS A 37 11.59 -0.39 -13.18
N THR A 38 10.40 0.01 -13.62
CA THR A 38 9.87 -0.27 -14.95
C THR A 38 9.85 0.97 -15.85
N LYS A 39 9.65 0.72 -17.15
CA LYS A 39 9.48 1.77 -18.17
C LYS A 39 8.07 2.39 -18.18
N TRP A 40 7.10 1.75 -17.53
CA TRP A 40 5.73 2.23 -17.46
C TRP A 40 5.56 3.13 -16.24
N ALA A 41 4.68 4.13 -16.31
CA ALA A 41 4.28 4.82 -15.08
C ALA A 41 3.34 3.93 -14.27
N ILE A 42 3.40 4.08 -12.96
CA ILE A 42 2.38 3.60 -12.03
C ILE A 42 1.42 4.76 -11.81
N ASN A 43 0.26 4.73 -12.46
CA ASN A 43 -0.69 5.83 -12.43
C ASN A 43 -1.34 5.99 -11.06
N HIS A 44 -1.60 4.86 -10.39
CA HIS A 44 -2.03 4.77 -9.01
C HIS A 44 -1.68 3.39 -8.45
N PHE A 45 -1.58 3.30 -7.14
CA PHE A 45 -1.41 2.02 -6.46
C PHE A 45 -1.99 2.04 -5.03
N SER A 46 -2.21 0.85 -4.48
CA SER A 46 -2.66 0.68 -3.10
C SER A 46 -2.09 -0.57 -2.44
N ILE A 47 -2.02 -0.54 -1.11
CA ILE A 47 -1.68 -1.69 -0.26
C ILE A 47 -2.87 -2.02 0.61
N ASN A 48 -3.43 -3.22 0.46
CA ASN A 48 -4.66 -3.65 1.15
C ASN A 48 -5.80 -2.61 1.01
N GLY A 49 -5.91 -1.99 -0.16
CA GLY A 49 -6.89 -0.93 -0.45
C GLY A 49 -6.52 0.47 0.09
N GLN A 50 -5.43 0.63 0.83
CA GLN A 50 -4.92 1.94 1.25
C GLN A 50 -4.09 2.57 0.14
N SER A 51 -4.48 3.76 -0.31
CA SER A 51 -3.84 4.45 -1.43
C SER A 51 -2.42 4.91 -1.11
N GLY A 52 -1.50 4.71 -2.07
CA GLY A 52 -0.16 5.28 -2.04
C GLY A 52 -0.09 6.78 -2.36
N ILE A 53 -1.23 7.40 -2.70
CA ILE A 53 -1.43 8.81 -3.10
C ILE A 53 -0.75 9.17 -4.43
N ASP A 54 0.55 8.93 -4.55
CA ASP A 54 1.35 9.38 -5.68
C ASP A 54 1.22 8.46 -6.90
N SER A 55 1.35 9.07 -8.08
CA SER A 55 1.73 8.38 -9.31
C SER A 55 3.24 8.30 -9.40
N ILE A 56 3.79 7.13 -9.75
CA ILE A 56 5.23 6.92 -9.81
C ILE A 56 5.68 6.84 -11.26
N GLY A 57 6.46 7.82 -11.71
CA GLY A 57 6.99 7.83 -13.07
C GLY A 57 7.95 6.65 -13.34
N PRO A 58 8.28 6.39 -14.62
CA PRO A 58 9.24 5.36 -14.98
C PRO A 58 10.60 5.57 -14.30
N PHE A 59 11.13 4.52 -13.66
CA PHE A 59 12.45 4.56 -13.01
C PHE A 59 12.59 5.62 -11.91
N GLN A 60 11.53 5.85 -11.14
CA GLN A 60 11.47 6.85 -10.06
C GLN A 60 11.01 6.21 -8.75
N GLY A 61 11.19 6.95 -7.65
CA GLY A 61 10.53 6.67 -6.37
C GLY A 61 9.64 7.84 -5.97
N GLY A 62 8.69 7.56 -5.09
CA GLY A 62 7.70 8.53 -4.59
C GLY A 62 6.75 7.87 -3.61
N GLY A 63 5.65 8.54 -3.28
CA GLY A 63 4.69 8.06 -2.29
C GLY A 63 4.36 9.12 -1.26
N GLY A 64 4.17 8.69 -0.01
CA GLY A 64 3.64 9.55 1.04
C GLY A 64 2.16 9.34 1.33
N GLY A 65 1.57 8.27 0.77
CA GLY A 65 0.32 7.72 1.29
C GLY A 65 0.44 7.46 2.79
N CYS A 66 -0.57 7.82 3.57
CA CYS A 66 -0.48 7.64 5.02
C CYS A 66 -0.90 6.24 5.47
N CYS A 67 -0.57 5.97 6.73
CA CYS A 67 -1.34 5.09 7.61
C CYS A 67 -1.21 3.59 7.34
N PHE A 68 -0.12 3.15 6.69
CA PHE A 68 0.24 1.73 6.73
C PHE A 68 0.48 1.31 8.18
N SER A 69 -0.02 0.15 8.57
CA SER A 69 0.16 -0.39 9.93
C SER A 69 0.15 -1.90 9.89
N VAL A 70 0.92 -2.51 10.79
CA VAL A 70 1.03 -3.96 10.93
C VAL A 70 0.85 -4.39 12.39
N PRO A 71 0.54 -5.67 12.67
CA PRO A 71 0.54 -6.20 14.03
C PRO A 71 1.91 -6.08 14.72
N ALA A 72 1.94 -6.02 16.05
CA ALA A 72 3.17 -5.99 16.86
C ALA A 72 4.21 -7.07 16.53
N ARG A 73 3.76 -8.24 16.07
CA ARG A 73 4.63 -9.36 15.73
C ARG A 73 4.29 -9.85 14.34
N TRP A 74 5.33 -10.02 13.53
CA TRP A 74 5.19 -10.74 12.28
C TRP A 74 4.97 -12.22 12.56
N THR A 75 4.17 -12.88 11.73
CA THR A 75 3.98 -14.33 11.76
C THR A 75 4.17 -14.94 10.37
N PRO A 76 4.69 -16.18 10.27
CA PRO A 76 4.85 -16.85 8.99
C PRO A 76 3.56 -16.88 8.17
N GLY A 77 3.66 -16.47 6.90
CA GLY A 77 2.53 -16.44 5.97
C GLY A 77 1.79 -15.11 5.92
N MET A 78 2.23 -14.07 6.65
CA MET A 78 1.70 -12.73 6.46
C MET A 78 1.95 -12.22 5.04
N THR A 79 0.92 -11.60 4.45
CA THR A 79 0.93 -11.07 3.09
C THR A 79 0.29 -9.70 3.04
N VAL A 80 0.60 -8.96 1.98
CA VAL A 80 -0.16 -7.77 1.58
C VAL A 80 -0.65 -7.94 0.14
N ARG A 81 -1.80 -7.35 -0.16
CA ARG A 81 -2.30 -7.20 -1.52
C ARG A 81 -1.84 -5.86 -2.07
N VAL A 82 -1.17 -5.89 -3.21
CA VAL A 82 -0.79 -4.73 -3.99
C VAL A 82 -1.72 -4.64 -5.19
N ASP A 83 -2.31 -3.48 -5.41
CA ASP A 83 -3.09 -3.18 -6.61
C ASP A 83 -2.47 -1.96 -7.29
N TRP A 84 -2.33 -1.98 -8.60
CA TRP A 84 -1.76 -0.85 -9.34
C TRP A 84 -2.23 -0.78 -10.78
N GLU A 85 -2.14 0.41 -11.35
CA GLU A 85 -2.35 0.62 -12.78
C GLU A 85 -1.04 1.05 -13.44
N THR A 86 -0.64 0.34 -14.50
CA THR A 86 0.43 0.82 -15.38
C THR A 86 -0.14 1.61 -16.56
N GLY A 87 0.61 2.58 -17.07
CA GLY A 87 0.25 3.32 -18.28
C GLY A 87 1.36 4.23 -18.81
N GLN A 88 1.05 4.99 -19.86
CA GLN A 88 1.98 5.96 -20.42
C GLN A 88 2.24 7.11 -19.44
N GLY A 89 3.50 7.23 -19.00
CA GLY A 89 3.96 8.27 -18.06
C GLY A 89 4.41 9.58 -18.70
N SER A 90 4.01 9.87 -19.94
CA SER A 90 4.46 11.07 -20.65
C SER A 90 3.35 11.71 -21.48
N SER A 91 3.49 13.00 -21.74
CA SER A 91 2.64 13.74 -22.68
C SER A 91 3.13 13.65 -24.13
N ALA A 92 3.95 12.64 -24.45
CA ALA A 92 4.44 12.43 -25.81
C ALA A 92 3.25 12.24 -26.77
N GLY A 93 3.32 12.90 -27.93
CA GLY A 93 2.24 12.86 -28.91
C GLY A 93 1.00 13.70 -28.57
N PHE A 94 1.01 14.47 -27.46
CA PHE A 94 -0.10 15.35 -27.12
C PHE A 94 -0.36 16.38 -28.23
N PRO A 95 -1.55 16.40 -28.87
CA PRO A 95 -1.80 17.22 -30.05
C PRO A 95 -2.18 18.68 -29.74
N GLY A 96 -2.15 19.08 -28.46
CA GLY A 96 -2.76 20.33 -28.01
C GLY A 96 -4.29 20.25 -27.92
N PHE A 97 -4.92 21.35 -27.53
CA PHE A 97 -6.36 21.41 -27.30
C PHE A 97 -7.16 21.99 -28.48
N ALA A 98 -6.50 22.52 -29.51
CA ALA A 98 -7.15 23.24 -30.61
C ALA A 98 -8.03 22.32 -31.49
N ASP A 99 -7.58 21.08 -31.72
CA ASP A 99 -8.30 20.07 -32.50
C ASP A 99 -8.91 19.04 -31.56
N ARG A 100 -10.23 19.14 -31.35
CA ARG A 100 -10.96 18.26 -30.43
C ARG A 100 -10.97 16.81 -30.90
N ALA A 101 -10.95 16.54 -32.20
CA ALA A 101 -10.96 15.17 -32.72
C ALA A 101 -9.62 14.49 -32.45
N LYS A 102 -8.51 15.18 -32.71
CA LYS A 102 -7.17 14.69 -32.39
C LYS A 102 -6.95 14.52 -30.89
N TYR A 103 -7.40 15.47 -30.08
CA TYR A 103 -7.33 15.37 -28.63
C TYR A 103 -8.07 14.12 -28.09
N LYS A 104 -9.28 13.86 -28.57
CA LYS A 104 -10.04 12.66 -28.19
C LYS A 104 -9.36 11.36 -28.62
N ALA A 105 -8.81 11.32 -29.83
CA ALA A 105 -8.08 10.16 -30.33
C ALA A 105 -6.83 9.88 -29.48
N TRP A 106 -6.10 10.94 -29.09
CA TRP A 106 -4.93 10.82 -28.22
C TRP A 106 -5.31 10.31 -26.82
N ILE A 107 -6.37 10.82 -26.18
CA ILE A 107 -6.85 10.28 -24.89
C ILE A 107 -7.20 8.79 -25.02
N ALA A 108 -7.93 8.42 -26.07
CA ALA A 108 -8.33 7.03 -26.28
C ALA A 108 -7.12 6.09 -26.44
N ASP A 109 -6.05 6.55 -27.10
CA ASP A 109 -4.80 5.81 -27.22
C ASP A 109 -4.08 5.67 -25.87
N ILE A 110 -3.98 6.75 -25.09
CA ILE A 110 -3.41 6.73 -23.73
C ILE A 110 -4.19 5.76 -22.83
N ASP A 111 -5.52 5.81 -22.87
CA ASP A 111 -6.38 4.93 -22.07
C ASP A 111 -6.24 3.46 -22.50
N ALA A 112 -6.09 3.18 -23.80
CA ALA A 112 -5.90 1.83 -24.31
C ALA A 112 -4.57 1.19 -23.87
N GLN A 113 -3.59 1.98 -23.44
CA GLN A 113 -2.32 1.50 -22.90
C GLN A 113 -2.39 1.17 -21.40
N LYS A 114 -3.46 1.57 -20.69
CA LYS A 114 -3.59 1.30 -19.26
C LYS A 114 -3.81 -0.19 -18.98
N ARG A 115 -3.18 -0.70 -17.91
CA ARG A 115 -3.37 -2.07 -17.43
C ARG A 115 -3.55 -2.07 -15.92
N GLN A 116 -4.56 -2.81 -15.47
CA GLN A 116 -4.86 -3.02 -14.06
C GLN A 116 -4.21 -4.31 -13.59
N HIS A 117 -3.57 -4.25 -12.44
CA HIS A 117 -2.79 -5.35 -11.88
C HIS A 117 -3.14 -5.56 -10.41
N SER A 118 -2.95 -6.79 -9.95
CA SER A 118 -3.16 -7.17 -8.56
C SER A 118 -2.27 -8.36 -8.20
N GLN A 119 -1.56 -8.27 -7.09
CA GLN A 119 -0.72 -9.36 -6.60
C GLN A 119 -0.75 -9.39 -5.07
N THR A 120 -0.92 -10.59 -4.51
CA THR A 120 -0.68 -10.84 -3.09
C THR A 120 0.74 -11.30 -2.91
N VAL A 121 1.53 -10.55 -2.13
CA VAL A 121 2.94 -10.83 -1.90
C VAL A 121 3.23 -11.08 -0.43
N PRO A 122 4.23 -11.93 -0.13
CA PRO A 122 4.73 -12.09 1.22
C PRO A 122 5.20 -10.75 1.79
N LEU A 123 4.80 -10.46 3.02
CA LEU A 123 5.39 -9.38 3.80
C LEU A 123 6.64 -9.92 4.49
N PRO A 124 7.85 -9.40 4.25
CA PRO A 124 9.06 -9.90 4.92
C PRO A 124 8.96 -9.82 6.45
N ASP A 125 9.66 -10.73 7.13
CA ASP A 125 9.71 -10.75 8.60
C ASP A 125 10.36 -9.46 9.15
N TYR A 126 9.60 -8.74 9.97
CA TYR A 126 10.03 -7.51 10.63
C TYR A 126 10.27 -7.69 12.13
N ASN A 127 10.23 -8.92 12.65
CA ASN A 127 10.49 -9.17 14.06
C ASN A 127 11.90 -8.74 14.45
N GLY A 128 12.01 -7.99 15.56
CA GLY A 128 13.29 -7.44 16.03
C GLY A 128 13.81 -6.26 15.20
N GLN A 129 12.97 -5.68 14.32
CA GLN A 129 13.28 -4.52 13.50
C GLN A 129 12.23 -3.43 13.72
N ASP A 130 12.62 -2.18 13.47
CA ASP A 130 11.67 -1.08 13.39
C ASP A 130 10.90 -1.12 12.06
N VAL A 131 9.63 -0.70 12.11
CA VAL A 131 8.74 -0.59 10.94
C VAL A 131 8.47 0.88 10.66
N CYS A 132 8.88 1.36 9.48
CA CYS A 132 8.73 2.78 9.09
C CYS A 132 7.70 3.02 7.98
N GLY A 133 6.76 2.10 7.79
CA GLY A 133 5.81 2.12 6.68
C GLY A 133 5.98 0.90 5.79
N ILE A 134 5.59 1.03 4.53
CA ILE A 134 5.81 0.01 3.49
C ILE A 134 6.27 0.67 2.20
N THR A 135 7.31 0.13 1.59
CA THR A 135 7.72 0.49 0.23
C THR A 135 7.40 -0.65 -0.72
N VAL A 136 6.67 -0.35 -1.80
CA VAL A 136 6.44 -1.27 -2.92
C VAL A 136 7.51 -1.06 -3.99
N HIS A 137 8.08 -2.15 -4.46
CA HIS A 137 8.96 -2.17 -5.62
C HIS A 137 8.21 -2.78 -6.79
N PHE A 138 7.89 -1.98 -7.81
CA PHE A 138 7.31 -2.46 -9.05
C PHE A 138 8.42 -2.92 -9.99
N LEU A 139 8.45 -4.20 -10.32
CA LEU A 139 9.50 -4.84 -11.12
C LEU A 139 8.98 -5.10 -12.55
N PRO A 140 9.89 -5.30 -13.52
CA PRO A 140 9.49 -5.80 -14.84
C PRO A 140 8.72 -7.11 -14.74
N CYS A 141 7.93 -7.44 -15.77
CA CYS A 141 7.05 -8.60 -15.78
C CYS A 141 5.92 -8.56 -14.75
N ASP A 142 5.47 -7.35 -14.41
CA ASP A 142 4.34 -7.11 -13.51
C ASP A 142 4.51 -7.77 -12.12
N ASP A 143 5.75 -7.97 -11.68
CA ASP A 143 6.07 -8.51 -10.36
C ASP A 143 6.26 -7.38 -9.34
N VAL A 144 6.04 -7.68 -8.07
CA VAL A 144 6.18 -6.72 -6.98
C VAL A 144 6.92 -7.32 -5.79
N LYS A 145 7.73 -6.49 -5.14
CA LYS A 145 8.30 -6.77 -3.83
C LYS A 145 7.89 -5.70 -2.84
N VAL A 146 7.87 -6.02 -1.56
CA VAL A 146 7.58 -5.06 -0.50
C VAL A 146 8.60 -5.14 0.62
N THR A 147 8.75 -4.03 1.34
CA THR A 147 9.60 -3.97 2.54
C THR A 147 9.04 -2.95 3.52
N THR A 148 9.23 -3.21 4.82
CA THR A 148 8.89 -2.29 5.92
C THR A 148 10.12 -1.58 6.51
N SER A 149 11.28 -1.78 5.88
CA SER A 149 12.58 -1.26 6.31
C SER A 149 12.58 0.25 6.51
N CYS A 150 13.19 0.69 7.62
CA CYS A 150 13.46 2.11 7.89
C CYS A 150 14.65 2.69 7.12
N TYR A 151 15.48 1.85 6.47
CA TYR A 151 16.57 2.36 5.63
C TYR A 151 16.05 2.96 4.33
N THR A 152 16.75 3.96 3.80
CA THR A 152 16.49 4.50 2.46
C THR A 152 17.02 3.56 1.37
N TYR A 153 16.30 3.46 0.25
CA TYR A 153 16.76 2.72 -0.92
C TYR A 153 18.13 3.21 -1.41
N GLY A 154 19.01 2.26 -1.78
CA GLY A 154 20.42 2.50 -2.08
C GLY A 154 21.36 2.36 -0.88
N SER A 155 20.84 2.37 0.36
CA SER A 155 21.65 2.09 1.55
C SER A 155 22.20 0.64 1.53
N PRO A 156 23.42 0.41 2.04
CA PRO A 156 23.96 -0.95 2.24
C PRO A 156 23.02 -1.85 3.05
N SER A 157 22.24 -1.30 3.99
CA SER A 157 21.33 -2.06 4.84
C SER A 157 19.92 -2.24 4.25
N TYR A 158 19.60 -1.60 3.13
CA TYR A 158 18.26 -1.73 2.51
C TYR A 158 18.04 -3.13 1.92
N PRO A 159 16.91 -3.82 2.15
CA PRO A 159 16.79 -5.24 1.81
C PRO A 159 16.67 -5.55 0.31
N ILE A 160 16.20 -4.61 -0.51
CA ILE A 160 15.98 -4.80 -1.95
C ILE A 160 17.11 -4.11 -2.72
N LYS A 161 17.82 -4.86 -3.57
CA LYS A 161 19.10 -4.43 -4.18
C LYS A 161 19.03 -4.22 -5.69
N GLU A 162 17.90 -4.56 -6.28
CA GLU A 162 17.62 -4.38 -7.69
C GLU A 162 17.84 -2.92 -8.09
N PRO A 163 18.51 -2.65 -9.24
CA PRO A 163 18.77 -1.29 -9.68
C PRO A 163 17.48 -0.59 -10.11
N VAL A 164 17.39 0.73 -9.94
CA VAL A 164 16.18 1.49 -10.33
C VAL A 164 15.83 1.35 -11.81
N ARG A 165 16.84 1.21 -12.70
CA ARG A 165 16.63 0.96 -14.13
C ARG A 165 16.82 -0.51 -14.43
N MET A 166 15.73 -1.27 -14.45
CA MET A 166 15.73 -2.66 -14.90
C MET A 166 15.26 -2.76 -16.34
N LYS A 167 15.91 -3.65 -17.10
CA LYS A 167 15.43 -4.02 -18.43
C LYS A 167 14.42 -5.14 -18.30
N GLU A 168 13.26 -4.96 -18.92
CA GLU A 168 12.28 -6.02 -19.04
C GLU A 168 12.79 -7.12 -19.99
N PRO A 169 12.76 -8.39 -19.57
CA PRO A 169 13.16 -9.49 -20.42
C PRO A 169 12.18 -9.66 -21.59
N ALA A 170 12.64 -10.26 -22.69
CA ALA A 170 11.79 -10.51 -23.85
C ALA A 170 10.66 -11.51 -23.55
N VAL A 171 10.87 -12.39 -22.58
CA VAL A 171 9.89 -13.37 -22.10
C VAL A 171 9.90 -13.31 -20.58
N CYS A 172 8.72 -13.11 -20.01
CA CYS A 172 8.53 -13.13 -18.57
C CYS A 172 8.52 -14.57 -18.04
N PRO A 173 9.20 -14.85 -16.92
CA PRO A 173 9.07 -16.13 -16.24
C PRO A 173 7.60 -16.41 -15.91
N LYS A 174 7.21 -17.69 -15.95
CA LYS A 174 5.89 -18.14 -15.48
C LYS A 174 5.95 -18.53 -14.02
#